data_AF-Q31LW3-F1
#
_entry.id   AF-Q31LW3-F1
#
_cell.length_a   1.000
_cell.length_b   1.000
_cell.length_c   1.000
_cell.angle_alpha   90.00
_cell.angle_beta   90.00
_cell.angle_gamma   90.00
#
_symmetry.space_group_name_H-M   'P 1'
#
loop_
_entity.id
_entity.type
_entity.pdbx_description
1 polymer ?
#
loop_
_entity_poly.entity_id
_entity_poly.type
_entity_poly.pdbx_seq_one_letter_code
_entity_poly.pdbx_strand_id
1 'polypeptide(L)'
;MALDLLQSLQRWGQGAKLRSLALPTISVALLDTSLPSVRLLQQYIREQVFLEVKLNSGDIWQARLLWQDPDCLCLKTPQEETVILWRAALVSLRPLL
;
A
#
# COMPACT_ATOMS: atom_id res chain seq x y z
N MET A 1 -8.05 -46.15 40.53
CA MET A 1 -8.82 -45.51 39.43
C MET A 1 -8.81 -43.97 39.48
N ALA A 2 -9.04 -43.30 40.62
CA ALA A 2 -9.00 -41.82 40.66
C ALA A 2 -7.57 -41.21 40.73
N LEU A 3 -6.56 -41.99 41.14
CA LEU A 3 -5.18 -41.50 41.32
C LEU A 3 -4.37 -41.45 40.01
N ASP A 4 -4.67 -42.32 39.04
CA ASP A 4 -4.00 -42.36 37.73
C ASP A 4 -4.35 -41.15 36.84
N LEU A 5 -5.57 -40.61 37.00
CA LEU A 5 -6.04 -39.44 36.25
C LEU A 5 -5.41 -38.13 36.74
N LEU A 6 -5.02 -38.05 38.02
CA LEU A 6 -4.33 -36.88 38.57
C LEU A 6 -2.85 -36.87 38.20
N GLN A 7 -2.23 -38.05 38.08
CA GLN A 7 -0.85 -38.18 37.62
C GLN A 7 -0.69 -37.97 36.10
N SER A 8 -1.71 -38.31 35.30
CA SER A 8 -1.70 -38.04 33.86
C SER A 8 -1.83 -36.54 33.53
N LEU A 9 -2.60 -35.79 34.34
CA LEU A 9 -2.77 -34.35 34.19
C LEU A 9 -1.50 -33.56 34.60
N GLN A 10 -0.72 -34.03 35.58
CA GLN A 10 0.55 -33.38 35.94
C GLN A 10 1.65 -33.53 34.88
N ARG A 11 1.54 -34.50 33.97
CA ARG A 11 2.48 -34.66 32.84
C ARG A 11 2.23 -33.69 31.68
N TRP A 12 1.05 -33.07 31.59
CA TRP A 12 0.72 -32.07 30.57
C TRP A 12 1.25 -30.65 30.88
N GLY A 13 1.84 -30.45 32.07
CA GLY A 13 2.46 -29.17 32.44
C GLY A 13 3.91 -29.00 31.99
N GLN A 14 4.56 -30.02 31.42
CA GLN A 14 5.97 -29.96 31.04
C GLN A 14 6.20 -30.36 29.59
N GLY A 15 6.43 -29.36 28.73
CA GLY A 15 7.21 -29.58 27.52
C GLY A 15 6.50 -29.53 26.18
N ALA A 16 5.44 -28.73 26.00
CA ALA A 16 5.14 -28.20 24.68
C ALA A 16 5.73 -26.79 24.58
N LYS A 17 7.03 -26.70 24.27
CA LYS A 17 7.66 -25.44 23.90
C LYS A 17 7.04 -25.03 22.57
N LEU A 18 5.93 -24.29 22.64
CA LEU A 18 5.24 -23.73 21.48
C LEU A 18 6.28 -22.91 20.73
N ARG A 19 6.84 -23.50 19.68
CA ARG A 19 7.65 -22.76 18.72
C ARG A 19 6.70 -21.73 18.15
N SER A 20 6.88 -20.45 18.49
CA SER A 20 6.15 -19.38 17.84
C SER A 20 6.39 -19.57 16.34
N LEU A 21 5.37 -20.03 15.62
CA LEU A 21 5.38 -19.95 14.17
C LEU A 21 5.42 -18.46 13.89
N ALA A 22 6.59 -17.95 13.53
CA ALA A 22 6.71 -16.60 12.99
C ALA A 22 5.81 -16.60 11.76
N LEU A 23 4.60 -16.06 11.90
CA LEU A 23 3.76 -15.76 10.76
C LEU A 23 4.62 -14.89 9.85
N PRO A 24 4.75 -15.22 8.54
CA PRO A 24 5.45 -14.33 7.63
C PRO A 24 4.82 -12.96 7.82
N THR A 25 5.65 -12.00 8.25
CA THR A 25 5.20 -10.62 8.36
C THR A 25 4.72 -10.24 6.97
N ILE A 26 3.41 -10.17 6.78
CA ILE A 26 2.84 -9.58 5.58
C ILE A 26 3.30 -8.14 5.62
N SER A 27 4.34 -7.84 4.84
CA SER A 27 4.84 -6.49 4.68
C SER A 27 3.84 -5.76 3.81
N VAL A 28 2.75 -5.27 4.42
CA VAL A 28 1.89 -4.29 3.80
C VAL A 28 2.77 -3.06 3.58
N ALA A 29 3.09 -2.75 2.33
CA ALA A 29 3.82 -1.55 2.00
C ALA A 29 2.95 -0.34 2.34
N LEU A 30 3.16 0.21 3.54
CA LEU A 30 2.44 1.38 4.03
C LEU A 30 2.94 2.62 3.30
N LEU A 31 2.01 3.51 2.92
CA LEU A 31 2.36 4.83 2.44
C LEU A 31 2.99 5.63 3.60
N ASP A 32 4.27 5.96 3.44
CA ASP A 32 4.98 6.81 4.41
C ASP A 32 4.58 8.28 4.21
N THR A 33 3.73 8.77 5.10
CA THR A 33 3.22 10.15 5.06
C THR A 33 4.25 11.18 5.52
N SER A 34 5.43 10.76 6.01
CA SER A 34 6.54 11.67 6.29
C SER A 34 7.24 12.15 5.01
N LEU A 35 7.08 11.40 3.90
CA LEU A 35 7.69 11.73 2.62
C LEU A 35 6.99 12.92 1.94
N PRO A 36 7.74 13.93 1.46
CA PRO A 36 7.16 15.11 0.83
C PRO A 36 6.41 14.78 -0.48
N SER A 37 6.89 13.80 -1.23
CA SER A 37 6.22 13.31 -2.45
C SER A 37 4.85 12.73 -2.15
N VAL A 38 4.74 11.89 -1.12
CA VAL A 38 3.46 11.31 -0.68
C VAL A 38 2.50 12.41 -0.25
N ARG A 39 2.96 13.36 0.57
CA ARG A 39 2.14 14.50 1.03
C ARG A 39 1.64 15.37 -0.12
N LEU A 40 2.49 15.67 -1.09
CA LEU A 40 2.11 16.49 -2.24
C LEU A 40 1.05 15.78 -3.10
N LEU A 41 1.23 14.49 -3.37
CA LEU A 41 0.23 13.71 -4.09
C LEU A 41 -1.09 13.60 -3.32
N GLN A 42 -1.05 13.51 -1.98
CA GLN A 42 -2.26 13.58 -1.16
C GLN A 42 -2.97 14.94 -1.25
N GLN A 43 -2.22 16.04 -1.34
CA GLN A 43 -2.80 17.37 -1.58
C GLN A 43 -3.50 17.41 -2.95
N TYR A 44 -2.84 16.93 -4.01
CA TYR A 44 -3.43 16.88 -5.35
C TYR A 44 -4.71 16.05 -5.42
N ILE A 45 -4.77 14.92 -4.70
CA ILE A 45 -5.98 14.10 -4.57
C ILE A 45 -7.11 14.88 -3.91
N ARG A 46 -6.83 15.55 -2.78
CA ARG A 46 -7.84 16.29 -2.02
C ARG A 46 -8.39 17.49 -2.79
N GLU A 47 -7.52 18.21 -3.48
CA GLU A 47 -7.86 19.42 -4.23
C GLU A 47 -8.34 19.13 -5.65
N GLN A 48 -8.35 17.86 -6.08
CA GLN A 48 -8.73 17.45 -7.43
C GLN A 48 -7.99 18.23 -8.53
N VAL A 49 -6.70 18.47 -8.28
CA VAL A 49 -5.81 19.26 -9.15
C VAL A 49 -5.74 18.60 -10.53
N PHE A 50 -5.88 19.41 -11.57
CA PHE A 50 -5.67 18.97 -12.94
C PHE A 50 -4.17 18.97 -13.25
N LEU A 51 -3.63 17.81 -13.60
CA LEU A 51 -2.20 17.57 -13.70
C LEU A 51 -1.83 17.26 -15.16
N GLU A 52 -0.70 17.81 -15.58
CA GLU A 52 0.09 17.26 -16.67
C GLU A 52 0.87 16.04 -16.15
N VAL A 53 0.72 14.92 -16.84
CA VAL A 53 1.35 13.63 -16.51
C VAL A 53 2.30 13.27 -17.65
N LYS A 54 3.61 13.37 -17.40
CA LYS A 54 4.63 13.02 -18.39
C LYS A 54 5.13 11.61 -18.15
N LEU A 55 5.12 10.79 -19.20
CA LEU A 55 5.56 9.40 -19.17
C LEU A 55 6.96 9.23 -19.77
N ASN A 56 7.62 8.11 -19.43
CA ASN A 56 8.94 7.77 -19.94
C ASN A 56 8.94 7.36 -21.43
N SER A 57 7.77 7.03 -21.98
CA SER A 57 7.55 6.86 -23.43
C SER A 57 7.69 8.17 -24.21
N GLY A 58 7.62 9.32 -23.52
CA GLY A 58 7.52 10.64 -24.12
C GLY A 58 6.09 11.17 -24.21
N ASP A 59 5.09 10.34 -23.91
CA ASP A 59 3.68 10.75 -23.89
C ASP A 59 3.41 11.76 -22.78
N ILE A 60 2.50 12.70 -23.05
CA ILE A 60 2.01 13.68 -22.09
C ILE A 60 0.50 13.56 -22.03
N TRP A 61 -0.02 13.25 -20.84
CA TRP A 61 -1.45 13.18 -20.58
C TRP A 61 -1.89 14.33 -19.67
N GLN A 62 -3.19 14.57 -19.64
CA GLN A 62 -3.82 15.45 -18.67
C GLN A 62 -4.81 14.62 -17.85
N ALA A 63 -4.77 14.71 -16.52
CA ALA A 63 -5.64 13.93 -15.66
C ALA A 63 -5.73 14.50 -14.24
N ARG A 64 -6.72 14.04 -13.47
CA ARG A 64 -6.76 14.23 -12.00
C ARG A 64 -6.27 12.97 -11.29
N LEU A 65 -5.63 13.13 -10.14
CA LEU A 65 -5.22 12.00 -9.30
C LEU A 65 -6.38 11.61 -8.36
N LEU A 66 -6.79 10.34 -8.40
CA LEU A 66 -7.86 9.79 -7.54
C LEU A 66 -7.31 9.14 -6.27
N TRP A 67 -6.27 8.32 -6.43
CA TRP A 67 -5.57 7.67 -5.33
C TRP A 67 -4.12 7.35 -5.71
N GLN A 68 -3.33 7.02 -4.70
CA GLN A 68 -1.97 6.53 -4.86
C GLN A 68 -1.74 5.34 -3.94
N ASP A 69 -0.81 4.48 -4.33
CA ASP A 69 -0.18 3.49 -3.47
C ASP A 69 1.36 3.53 -3.70
N PRO A 70 2.14 2.60 -3.12
CA PRO A 70 3.59 2.55 -3.30
C PRO A 70 4.06 2.40 -4.75
N ASP A 71 3.30 1.74 -5.62
CA ASP A 71 3.73 1.32 -6.97
C ASP A 71 2.91 2.00 -8.09
N CYS A 72 1.69 2.44 -7.77
CA CYS A 72 0.69 2.88 -8.73
C CYS A 72 0.07 4.23 -8.35
N LEU A 73 -0.40 4.91 -9.38
CA LEU A 73 -1.26 6.08 -9.32
C LEU A 73 -2.54 5.79 -10.09
N CYS A 74 -3.68 6.22 -9.58
CA CYS A 74 -4.93 6.14 -10.33
C CYS A 74 -5.36 7.51 -10.81
N LEU A 75 -5.56 7.61 -12.11
CA LEU A 75 -5.81 8.84 -12.82
C LEU A 75 -7.22 8.82 -13.38
N LYS A 76 -7.86 9.99 -13.41
CA LYS A 76 -9.10 10.23 -14.13
C LYS A 76 -8.85 11.19 -15.28
N THR A 77 -9.09 10.72 -16.50
CA THR A 77 -8.88 11.50 -17.72
C THR A 77 -10.04 12.50 -17.92
N PRO A 78 -9.90 13.50 -18.82
CA PRO A 78 -10.97 14.41 -19.18
C PRO A 78 -12.19 13.71 -19.79
N GLN A 79 -12.01 12.51 -20.33
CA GLN A 79 -13.07 11.66 -20.86
C GLN A 79 -13.76 10.84 -19.77
N GLU A 80 -13.51 11.13 -18.49
CA GLU A 80 -14.01 10.42 -17.31
C GLU A 80 -13.55 8.95 -17.20
N GLU A 81 -12.56 8.55 -18.01
CA GLU A 81 -11.94 7.23 -17.94
C GLU A 81 -11.00 7.14 -16.73
N THR A 82 -11.03 6.00 -16.05
CA THR A 82 -10.14 5.70 -14.92
C THR A 82 -9.00 4.81 -15.38
N VAL A 83 -7.76 5.26 -15.17
CA VAL A 83 -6.55 4.58 -15.64
C VAL A 83 -5.59 4.37 -14.49
N ILE A 84 -5.02 3.16 -14.38
CA ILE A 84 -3.95 2.86 -13.43
C ILE A 84 -2.61 3.05 -14.12
N LEU A 85 -1.78 3.95 -13.58
CA LEU A 85 -0.44 4.24 -14.05
C LEU A 85 0.59 3.69 -13.07
N TRP A 86 1.51 2.87 -13.58
CA TRP A 86 2.68 2.42 -12.83
C TRP A 86 3.64 3.60 -12.61
N ARG A 87 4.07 3.82 -11.37
CA ARG A 87 5.03 4.89 -11.03
C ARG A 87 6.35 4.77 -11.78
N ALA A 88 6.76 3.55 -12.12
CA ALA A 88 7.96 3.29 -12.93
C ALA A 88 7.88 3.88 -14.36
N ALA A 89 6.67 4.14 -14.87
CA ALA A 89 6.46 4.77 -16.16
C ALA A 89 6.41 6.31 -16.08
N LEU A 90 6.32 6.88 -14.88
CA LEU A 90 6.15 8.31 -14.66
C LEU A 90 7.51 9.04 -14.70
N VAL A 91 7.57 10.14 -15.45
CA VAL A 91 8.70 11.08 -15.42
C VAL A 91 8.40 12.26 -14.50
N SER A 92 7.22 12.86 -14.61
CA SER A 92 6.84 14.01 -13.76
C SER A 92 5.33 14.20 -13.70
N LEU A 93 4.87 14.80 -12.59
CA LEU A 93 3.53 15.35 -12.41
C LEU A 93 3.64 16.85 -12.16
N ARG A 94 2.86 17.66 -12.87
CA ARG A 94 2.85 19.11 -12.71
C ARG A 94 1.42 19.65 -12.75
N PRO A 95 1.01 20.55 -11.85
CA PRO A 95 -0.26 21.25 -11.99
C PRO A 95 -0.34 22.00 -13.32
N LEU A 96 -1.48 21.88 -14.01
CA LEU A 96 -1.84 22.76 -15.11
C LEU A 96 -2.45 24.03 -14.50
N LEU A 97 -1.86 25.19 -14.83
CA LEU A 97 -2.32 26.51 -14.40
C LEU A 97 -3.64 26.89 -15.08
#